data_AF-A0A3B8J9B0-F1
#
_entry.id   AF-A0A3B8J9B0-F1
#
_cell.length_a   1.000
_cell.length_b   1.000
_cell.length_c   1.000
_cell.angle_alpha   90.00
_cell.angle_beta   90.00
_cell.angle_gamma   90.00
#
_symmetry.space_group_name_H-M   'P 1'
#
loop_
_entity.id
_entity.type
_entity.pdbx_description
1 polymer ?
#
loop_
_entity_poly.entity_id
_entity_poly.type
_entity_poly.pdbx_seq_one_letter_code
_entity_poly.pdbx_strand_id
1 'polypeptide(L)'
;MQILDKEKAYEILQLSPDATSDEISMRYRILTRKFRTIEKDENGYTIEDVTKAYDLLMGITYKDDKEELRQKRLRENPPLIARILKKDPVKLENIFYYYRIHIIVSLVVVVFLFFMIRSCINQVKYDFCVVIFGEVYAEDEQKIVTFIQEQMTSSETPSVFVMPSYDADPQYQYATQMKLIAMAAAKEIDVLITNESIFKSHSKQGMFVSLDDIADTLGYSDDRYIKGMDIIDESDEEEIEIEPDNIYGIKVSDSIFIKENGIHGEKLVAGIVRNTEKKDKAIEFMKLLK
;
A
#
# COMPACT_ATOMS: atom_id res chain seq x y z
N MET A 1 16.31 31.74 -46.34
CA MET A 1 15.22 32.70 -46.02
C MET A 1 15.86 34.07 -46.04
N GLN A 2 15.54 34.91 -47.03
CA GLN A 2 16.15 36.24 -47.13
C GLN A 2 15.84 37.02 -45.85
N ILE A 3 16.88 37.54 -45.20
CA ILE A 3 16.75 38.42 -44.05
C ILE A 3 16.02 39.67 -44.53
N LEU A 4 14.89 40.00 -43.90
CA LEU A 4 14.14 41.21 -44.22
C LEU A 4 15.01 42.41 -43.79
N ASP A 5 15.45 43.20 -44.76
CA ASP A 5 16.25 44.40 -44.53
C ASP A 5 15.33 45.60 -44.20
N LYS A 6 15.87 46.61 -43.50
CA LYS A 6 15.15 47.83 -43.13
C LYS A 6 14.61 48.58 -44.35
N GLU A 7 15.38 48.65 -45.43
CA GLU A 7 14.95 49.28 -46.69
C GLU A 7 13.70 48.59 -47.26
N LYS A 8 13.71 47.26 -47.27
CA LYS A 8 12.59 46.44 -47.72
C LYS A 8 11.38 46.53 -46.79
N ALA A 9 11.59 46.71 -45.49
CA ALA A 9 10.51 46.92 -44.54
C ALA A 9 9.82 48.29 -44.74
N TYR A 10 10.59 49.35 -45.04
CA TYR A 10 10.01 50.64 -45.43
C TYR A 10 9.22 50.56 -46.73
N GLU A 11 9.73 49.80 -47.73
CA GLU A 11 9.03 49.54 -48.98
C GLU A 11 7.68 48.83 -48.76
N ILE A 12 7.66 47.76 -47.95
CA ILE A 12 6.45 47.00 -47.62
C ILE A 12 5.41 47.88 -46.92
N LEU A 13 5.84 48.75 -45.99
CA LEU A 13 4.93 49.70 -45.35
C LEU A 13 4.57 50.89 -46.25
N GLN A 14 5.24 51.04 -47.40
CA GLN A 14 5.10 52.16 -48.32
C GLN A 14 5.37 53.49 -47.62
N LEU A 15 6.47 53.52 -46.87
CA LEU A 15 6.97 54.66 -46.11
C LEU A 15 8.35 55.06 -46.59
N SER A 16 8.69 56.32 -46.36
CA SER A 16 10.04 56.83 -46.60
C SER A 16 11.00 56.34 -45.50
N PRO A 17 12.30 56.14 -45.78
CA PRO A 17 13.28 55.68 -44.78
C PRO A 17 13.47 56.59 -43.57
N ASP A 18 13.02 57.85 -43.65
CA ASP A 18 13.04 58.87 -42.60
C ASP A 18 11.73 58.92 -41.77
N ALA A 19 10.79 58.00 -42.01
CA ALA A 19 9.51 57.97 -41.30
C ALA A 19 9.68 57.77 -39.78
N THR A 20 8.89 58.50 -39.02
CA THR A 20 8.85 58.44 -37.55
C THR A 20 8.12 57.18 -37.05
N SER A 21 8.36 56.78 -35.80
CA SER A 21 7.71 55.62 -35.18
C SER A 21 6.17 55.75 -35.15
N ASP A 22 5.66 56.98 -35.01
CA ASP A 22 4.22 57.27 -35.08
C ASP A 22 3.65 57.06 -36.48
N GLU A 23 4.39 57.48 -37.52
CA GLU A 23 4.01 57.26 -38.93
C GLU A 23 4.03 55.77 -39.29
N ILE A 24 5.04 55.03 -38.81
CA ILE A 24 5.13 53.57 -38.95
C ILE A 24 3.91 52.88 -38.33
N SER A 25 3.55 53.27 -37.10
CA SER A 25 2.38 52.72 -36.38
C SER A 25 1.05 53.07 -37.06
N MET A 26 0.91 54.33 -37.49
CA MET A 26 -0.28 54.79 -38.21
C MET A 26 -0.45 54.05 -39.53
N ARG A 27 0.65 53.85 -40.27
CA ARG A 27 0.65 53.15 -41.56
C ARG A 27 0.33 51.68 -41.41
N TYR A 28 0.93 51.02 -40.42
CA TYR A 28 0.61 49.64 -40.08
C TYR A 28 -0.90 49.47 -39.84
N ARG A 29 -1.51 50.34 -39.02
CA ARG A 29 -2.96 50.31 -38.76
C ARG A 29 -3.81 50.44 -40.04
N ILE A 30 -3.39 51.28 -40.98
CA ILE A 30 -4.07 51.45 -42.27
C ILE A 30 -3.97 50.18 -43.10
N LEU A 31 -2.76 49.62 -43.23
CA LEU A 31 -2.52 48.40 -44.01
C LEU A 31 -3.24 47.20 -43.40
N THR A 32 -3.21 47.01 -42.08
CA THR A 32 -3.97 45.94 -41.41
C THR A 32 -5.46 46.01 -41.72
N ARG A 33 -6.04 47.22 -41.82
CA ARG A 33 -7.45 47.38 -42.21
C ARG A 33 -7.69 47.01 -43.68
N LYS A 34 -6.75 47.36 -44.57
CA LYS A 34 -6.80 47.02 -46.01
C LYS A 34 -6.75 45.50 -46.23
N PHE A 35 -5.85 44.80 -45.55
CA PHE A 35 -5.68 43.35 -45.64
C PHE A 35 -6.79 42.52 -44.97
N ARG A 36 -7.81 43.14 -44.36
CA ARG A 36 -9.02 42.42 -43.94
C ARG A 36 -9.86 41.94 -45.13
N THR A 37 -9.74 42.60 -46.28
CA THR A 37 -10.54 42.34 -47.47
C THR A 37 -9.74 41.76 -48.63
N ILE A 38 -8.42 41.70 -48.52
CA ILE A 38 -7.51 41.18 -49.56
C ILE A 38 -6.45 40.29 -48.91
N GLU A 39 -6.11 39.17 -49.56
CA GLU A 39 -5.03 38.28 -49.08
C GLU A 39 -3.64 38.77 -49.49
N LYS A 40 -3.54 39.40 -50.68
CA LYS A 40 -2.31 39.97 -51.24
C LYS A 40 -2.58 41.35 -51.83
N ASP A 41 -1.61 42.25 -51.69
CA ASP A 41 -1.66 43.55 -52.35
C ASP A 41 -1.13 43.51 -53.80
N GLU A 42 -1.15 44.66 -54.47
CA GLU A 42 -0.68 44.85 -55.85
C GLU A 42 0.80 44.49 -56.02
N ASN A 43 1.58 44.54 -54.94
CA ASN A 43 3.00 44.18 -54.93
C ASN A 43 3.23 42.72 -54.49
N GLY A 44 2.16 41.96 -54.23
CA GLY A 44 2.21 40.56 -53.82
C GLY A 44 2.50 40.31 -52.34
N TYR A 45 2.56 41.36 -51.52
CA TYR A 45 2.79 41.23 -50.07
C TYR A 45 1.52 40.82 -49.34
N THR A 46 1.70 40.08 -48.25
CA THR A 46 0.62 39.64 -47.35
C THR A 46 0.61 40.47 -46.06
N ILE A 47 -0.46 40.31 -45.27
CA ILE A 47 -0.51 40.91 -43.92
C ILE A 47 0.63 40.44 -43.01
N GLU A 48 1.13 39.22 -43.21
CA GLU A 48 2.28 38.71 -42.46
C GLU A 48 3.56 39.48 -42.81
N ASP A 49 3.75 39.84 -44.07
CA ASP A 49 4.89 40.63 -44.52
C ASP A 49 4.84 42.05 -43.96
N VAL A 50 3.65 42.65 -43.95
CA VAL A 50 3.39 43.96 -43.34
C VAL A 50 3.64 43.94 -41.83
N THR A 51 3.23 42.88 -41.14
CA THR A 51 3.46 42.72 -39.70
C THR A 51 4.94 42.55 -39.39
N LYS A 52 5.66 41.71 -40.16
CA LYS A 52 7.12 41.54 -40.02
C LYS A 52 7.88 42.83 -40.29
N ALA A 53 7.46 43.61 -41.29
CA ALA A 53 8.06 44.91 -41.60
C ALA A 53 7.84 45.92 -40.45
N TYR A 54 6.62 45.98 -39.91
CA TYR A 54 6.31 46.80 -38.74
C TYR A 54 7.12 46.40 -37.50
N ASP A 55 7.14 45.11 -37.16
CA ASP A 55 7.87 44.62 -35.99
C ASP A 55 9.38 44.89 -36.10
N LEU A 56 9.95 44.77 -37.32
CA LEU A 56 11.36 45.05 -37.57
C LEU A 56 11.68 46.54 -37.38
N LEU A 57 10.85 47.43 -37.93
CA LEU A 57 11.06 48.87 -37.85
C LEU A 57 10.80 49.42 -36.44
N MET A 58 9.90 48.81 -35.68
CA MET A 58 9.61 49.14 -34.29
C MET A 58 10.58 48.51 -33.29
N GLY A 59 11.51 47.66 -33.75
CA GLY A 59 12.45 46.94 -32.89
C GLY A 59 11.79 45.89 -31.98
N ILE A 60 10.59 45.43 -32.36
CA ILE A 60 9.79 44.44 -31.62
C ILE A 60 10.23 42.99 -31.97
N THR A 61 11.03 42.80 -33.04
CA THR A 61 11.57 41.49 -33.42
C THR A 61 12.60 40.97 -32.41
N TYR A 62 12.16 40.36 -31.32
CA TYR A 62 13.00 39.52 -30.47
C TYR A 62 13.14 38.13 -31.11
N LYS A 63 14.15 37.98 -31.95
CA LYS A 63 14.52 36.67 -32.51
C LYS A 63 15.76 36.16 -31.80
N ASP A 64 15.57 35.23 -30.86
CA ASP A 64 16.69 34.57 -30.19
C ASP A 64 17.23 33.45 -31.09
N ASP A 65 18.11 33.83 -32.02
CA ASP A 65 18.74 32.89 -32.96
C ASP A 65 19.44 31.73 -32.22
N LYS A 66 19.89 31.93 -30.98
CA LYS A 66 20.52 30.86 -30.17
C LYS A 66 19.51 29.79 -29.78
N GLU A 67 18.29 30.18 -29.43
CA GLU A 67 17.23 29.25 -29.04
C GLU A 67 16.66 28.50 -30.26
N GLU A 68 16.53 29.15 -31.41
CA GLU A 68 16.17 28.46 -32.67
C GLU A 68 17.22 27.41 -33.06
N LEU A 69 18.51 27.75 -32.97
CA LEU A 69 19.61 26.81 -33.23
C LEU A 69 19.62 25.65 -32.23
N ARG A 70 19.29 25.90 -30.97
CA ARG A 70 19.16 24.84 -29.95
C ARG A 70 18.00 23.90 -30.26
N GLN A 71 16.83 24.42 -30.59
CA GLN A 71 15.67 23.60 -30.96
C GLN A 71 15.93 22.75 -32.20
N LYS A 72 16.63 23.29 -33.21
CA LYS A 72 17.08 22.52 -34.37
C LYS A 72 18.03 21.39 -33.97
N ARG A 73 19.06 21.67 -33.16
CA ARG A 73 19.99 20.65 -32.66
C ARG A 73 19.28 19.54 -31.87
N LEU A 74 18.29 19.87 -31.05
CA LEU A 74 17.50 18.89 -30.30
C LEU A 74 16.65 18.00 -31.22
N ARG A 75 16.17 18.52 -32.35
CA ARG A 75 15.40 17.74 -33.34
C ARG A 75 16.31 16.88 -34.22
N GLU A 76 17.50 17.37 -34.57
CA GLU A 76 18.52 16.64 -35.32
C GLU A 76 19.15 15.51 -34.49
N ASN A 77 19.40 15.76 -33.20
CA ASN A 77 19.92 14.78 -32.25
C ASN A 77 19.00 14.64 -31.03
N PRO A 78 17.87 13.92 -31.17
CA PRO A 78 16.90 13.77 -30.09
C PRO A 78 17.44 12.88 -28.96
N PRO A 79 17.16 13.22 -27.69
CA PRO A 79 17.49 12.36 -26.56
C PRO A 79 16.77 11.01 -26.64
N LEU A 80 17.34 9.99 -26.01
CA LEU A 80 16.84 8.60 -26.02
C LEU A 80 15.33 8.50 -25.74
N ILE A 81 14.83 9.25 -24.76
CA ILE A 81 13.42 9.29 -24.36
C ILE A 81 12.52 9.78 -25.50
N ALA A 82 12.94 10.80 -26.25
CA ALA A 82 12.20 11.33 -27.39
C ALA A 82 12.15 10.33 -28.56
N ARG A 83 13.23 9.58 -28.78
CA ARG A 83 13.31 8.52 -29.79
C ARG A 83 12.41 7.33 -29.46
N ILE A 84 12.35 6.93 -28.18
CA ILE A 84 11.50 5.83 -27.70
C ILE A 84 10.01 6.22 -27.79
N LEU A 85 9.66 7.42 -27.35
CA LEU A 85 8.28 7.93 -27.35
C LEU A 85 7.80 8.46 -28.70
N LYS A 86 8.68 8.55 -29.71
CA LYS A 86 8.42 9.14 -31.03
C LYS A 86 7.73 10.51 -30.96
N LYS A 87 8.16 11.37 -30.02
CA LYS A 87 7.55 12.67 -29.74
C LYS A 87 8.57 13.80 -29.89
N ASP A 88 8.10 15.00 -30.24
CA ASP A 88 8.96 16.18 -30.46
C ASP A 88 9.81 16.47 -29.21
N PRO A 89 11.15 16.45 -29.33
CA PRO A 89 12.07 16.62 -28.20
C PRO A 89 11.90 17.97 -27.49
N VAL A 90 11.57 19.04 -28.24
CA VAL A 90 11.33 20.38 -27.66
C VAL A 90 10.09 20.38 -26.76
N LYS A 91 9.05 19.64 -27.16
CA LYS A 91 7.81 19.52 -26.36
C LYS A 91 8.04 18.70 -25.10
N LEU A 92 8.85 17.65 -25.18
CA LEU A 92 9.20 16.83 -24.02
C LEU A 92 10.03 17.60 -23.00
N GLU A 93 11.02 18.37 -23.45
CA GLU A 93 11.84 19.20 -22.57
C GLU A 93 10.99 20.21 -21.81
N ASN A 94 10.01 20.85 -22.47
CA ASN A 94 9.06 21.74 -21.80
C ASN A 94 8.25 21.02 -20.70
N ILE A 95 7.79 19.79 -20.97
CA ILE A 95 7.08 18.99 -19.95
C ILE A 95 8.00 18.70 -18.76
N PHE A 96 9.24 18.27 -19.01
CA PHE A 96 10.19 18.03 -17.92
C PHE A 96 10.54 19.31 -17.16
N TYR A 97 10.68 20.45 -17.83
CA TYR A 97 11.00 21.72 -17.18
C TYR A 97 9.94 22.13 -16.15
N TYR A 98 8.66 22.11 -16.54
CA TYR A 98 7.56 22.52 -15.67
C TYR A 98 7.10 21.43 -14.70
N TYR A 99 7.14 20.15 -15.11
CA TYR A 99 6.60 19.03 -14.34
C TYR A 99 7.66 18.14 -13.68
N ARG A 100 8.95 18.51 -13.66
CA ARG A 100 10.02 17.68 -13.04
C ARG A 100 9.68 17.17 -11.65
N ILE A 101 9.10 18.01 -10.79
CA ILE A 101 8.74 17.63 -9.42
C ILE A 101 7.58 16.64 -9.43
N HIS A 102 6.53 16.91 -10.21
CA HIS A 102 5.37 16.00 -10.32
C HIS A 102 5.75 14.64 -10.92
N ILE A 103 6.67 14.60 -11.89
CA ILE A 103 7.19 13.35 -12.47
C ILE A 103 7.94 12.54 -11.41
N ILE A 104 8.80 13.18 -10.62
CA ILE A 104 9.55 12.51 -9.54
C ILE A 104 8.58 11.98 -8.47
N VAL A 105 7.63 12.81 -8.02
CA VAL A 105 6.63 12.40 -7.02
C VAL A 105 5.76 11.25 -7.54
N SER A 106 5.28 11.33 -8.78
CA SER A 106 4.51 10.26 -9.41
C SER A 106 5.30 8.96 -9.49
N LEU A 107 6.60 9.02 -9.82
CA LEU A 107 7.46 7.84 -9.85
C LEU A 107 7.61 7.23 -8.45
N VAL A 108 7.84 8.06 -7.43
CA VAL A 108 7.95 7.61 -6.04
C VAL A 108 6.66 6.93 -5.58
N VAL A 109 5.49 7.49 -5.90
CA VAL A 109 4.18 6.90 -5.57
C VAL A 109 4.02 5.54 -6.27
N VAL A 110 4.38 5.42 -7.54
CA VAL A 110 4.30 4.15 -8.28
C VAL A 110 5.23 3.09 -7.67
N VAL A 111 6.47 3.47 -7.32
CA VAL A 111 7.42 2.57 -6.67
C VAL A 111 6.91 2.13 -5.30
N PHE A 112 6.38 3.06 -4.50
CA PHE A 112 5.79 2.75 -3.20
C PHE A 112 4.59 1.79 -3.32
N LEU A 113 3.68 2.06 -4.26
CA LEU A 113 2.54 1.16 -4.54
C LEU A 113 3.01 -0.22 -5.00
N PHE A 114 4.03 -0.30 -5.83
CA PHE A 114 4.62 -1.57 -6.25
C PHE A 114 5.16 -2.37 -5.05
N PHE A 115 5.90 -1.73 -4.15
CA PHE A 115 6.40 -2.40 -2.94
C PHE A 115 5.27 -2.80 -1.99
N MET A 116 4.25 -1.95 -1.82
CA MET A 116 3.08 -2.25 -1.00
C MET A 116 2.33 -3.48 -1.51
N ILE A 117 2.00 -3.52 -2.81
CA ILE A 117 1.33 -4.66 -3.45
C ILE A 117 2.19 -5.93 -3.34
N ARG A 118 3.49 -5.82 -3.64
CA ARG A 118 4.41 -6.95 -3.51
C ARG A 118 4.47 -7.49 -2.09
N SER A 119 4.45 -6.61 -1.09
CA SER A 119 4.44 -6.99 0.33
C SER A 119 3.16 -7.73 0.71
N CYS A 120 2.00 -7.28 0.24
CA CYS A 120 0.73 -7.95 0.50
C CYS A 120 0.63 -9.31 -0.20
N ILE A 121 1.13 -9.44 -1.42
CA ILE A 121 1.08 -10.72 -2.17
C ILE A 121 2.07 -11.74 -1.61
N ASN A 122 3.27 -11.31 -1.23
CA ASN A 122 4.32 -12.20 -0.74
C ASN A 122 4.22 -12.48 0.76
N GLN A 123 3.14 -12.08 1.43
CA GLN A 123 2.93 -12.44 2.82
C GLN A 123 2.76 -13.96 2.91
N VAL A 124 3.64 -14.61 3.68
CA VAL A 124 3.52 -16.04 3.96
C VAL A 124 2.21 -16.24 4.71
N LYS A 125 1.24 -16.90 4.08
CA LYS A 125 0.01 -17.30 4.75
C LYS A 125 0.32 -18.52 5.59
N TYR A 126 0.22 -18.37 6.91
CA TYR A 126 0.39 -19.48 7.83
C TYR A 126 -0.72 -20.50 7.63
N ASP A 127 -0.35 -21.76 7.56
CA ASP A 127 -1.30 -22.85 7.34
C ASP A 127 -1.83 -23.45 8.64
N PHE A 128 -1.28 -23.04 9.79
CA PHE A 128 -1.71 -23.31 11.16
C PHE A 128 -1.11 -22.26 12.12
N CYS A 129 -1.83 -21.85 13.16
CA CYS A 129 -1.39 -20.81 14.08
C CYS A 129 -1.73 -21.13 15.54
N VAL A 130 -0.69 -21.12 16.39
CA VAL A 130 -0.81 -21.27 17.83
C VAL A 130 -0.43 -19.96 18.50
N VAL A 131 -1.29 -19.46 19.39
CA VAL A 131 -0.98 -18.32 20.26
C VAL A 131 -0.79 -18.84 21.68
N ILE A 132 0.31 -18.42 22.32
CA ILE A 132 0.57 -18.69 23.74
C ILE A 132 0.53 -17.35 24.47
N PHE A 133 -0.51 -17.12 25.27
CA PHE A 133 -0.81 -15.80 25.85
C PHE A 133 -0.95 -15.87 27.37
N GLY A 134 -0.48 -14.85 28.08
CA GLY A 134 -0.71 -14.67 29.52
C GLY A 134 0.58 -14.62 30.33
N GLU A 135 0.52 -15.09 31.57
CA GLU A 135 1.68 -15.28 32.45
C GLU A 135 2.48 -16.50 32.00
N VAL A 136 3.15 -16.32 30.86
CA VAL A 136 3.88 -17.35 30.13
C VAL A 136 5.20 -16.78 29.63
N TYR A 137 6.19 -17.65 29.51
CA TYR A 137 7.47 -17.36 28.90
C TYR A 137 7.88 -18.56 28.03
N ALA A 138 8.49 -18.31 26.88
CA ALA A 138 9.08 -19.35 26.05
C ALA A 138 10.53 -18.99 25.77
N GLU A 139 11.43 -19.96 25.91
CA GLU A 139 12.86 -19.74 25.67
C GLU A 139 13.17 -19.46 24.21
N ASP A 140 12.51 -20.17 23.29
CA ASP A 140 12.73 -20.06 21.85
C ASP A 140 11.44 -20.36 21.06
N GLU A 141 10.86 -19.34 20.43
CA GLU A 141 9.67 -19.50 19.58
C GLU A 141 9.96 -20.38 18.35
N GLN A 142 11.16 -20.32 17.78
CA GLN A 142 11.52 -21.10 16.59
C GLN A 142 11.60 -22.59 16.89
N LYS A 143 11.98 -22.93 18.12
CA LYS A 143 11.95 -24.31 18.59
C LYS A 143 10.53 -24.86 18.61
N ILE A 144 9.55 -24.08 19.07
CA ILE A 144 8.13 -24.46 19.04
C ILE A 144 7.64 -24.64 17.60
N VAL A 145 7.96 -23.71 16.71
CA VAL A 145 7.60 -23.80 15.28
C VAL A 145 8.18 -25.08 14.66
N THR A 146 9.46 -25.36 14.90
CA THR A 146 10.13 -26.57 14.40
C THR A 146 9.49 -27.84 14.94
N PHE A 147 9.19 -27.90 16.25
CA PHE A 147 8.49 -29.04 16.84
C PHE A 147 7.13 -29.28 16.17
N ILE A 148 6.35 -28.23 15.92
CA ILE A 148 5.07 -28.36 15.23
C ILE A 148 5.26 -28.87 13.80
N GLN A 149 6.22 -28.34 13.06
CA GLN A 149 6.54 -28.79 11.69
C GLN A 149 6.97 -30.26 11.63
N GLU A 150 7.74 -30.73 12.61
CA GLU A 150 8.23 -32.11 12.65
C GLU A 150 7.14 -33.10 13.05
N GLN A 151 6.23 -32.70 13.95
CA GLN A 151 5.20 -33.58 14.50
C GLN A 151 3.88 -33.54 13.73
N MET A 152 3.57 -32.44 13.05
CA MET A 152 2.33 -32.28 12.25
C MET A 152 2.61 -32.44 10.77
N THR A 153 2.14 -33.54 10.19
CA THR A 153 2.26 -33.77 8.74
C THR A 153 1.36 -32.85 7.91
N SER A 154 0.32 -32.28 8.54
CA SER A 154 -0.64 -31.39 7.87
C SER A 154 -0.24 -29.91 7.88
N SER A 155 0.85 -29.53 8.57
CA SER A 155 1.29 -28.14 8.69
C SER A 155 2.68 -27.92 8.09
N GLU A 156 2.73 -27.31 6.91
CA GLU A 156 3.99 -26.96 6.24
C GLU A 156 4.58 -25.66 6.78
N THR A 157 3.72 -24.71 7.20
CA THR A 157 4.11 -23.35 7.58
C THR A 157 3.35 -22.87 8.84
N PRO A 158 3.54 -23.54 9.99
CA PRO A 158 2.93 -23.11 11.23
C PRO A 158 3.52 -21.77 11.69
N SER A 159 2.70 -20.97 12.37
CA SER A 159 3.16 -19.82 13.14
C SER A 159 2.88 -20.01 14.62
N VAL A 160 3.82 -19.55 15.44
CA VAL A 160 3.66 -19.47 16.88
C VAL A 160 3.85 -18.01 17.29
N PHE A 161 2.96 -17.51 18.15
CA PHE A 161 3.13 -16.20 18.77
C PHE A 161 3.10 -16.35 20.28
N VAL A 162 4.20 -16.00 20.94
CA VAL A 162 4.27 -15.95 22.41
C VAL A 162 4.04 -14.51 22.84
N MET A 163 3.00 -14.33 23.64
CA MET A 163 2.45 -13.04 24.04
C MET A 163 2.42 -12.96 25.57
N PRO A 164 3.57 -12.73 26.21
CA PRO A 164 3.67 -12.63 27.65
C PRO A 164 2.88 -11.41 28.16
N SER A 165 2.29 -11.53 29.34
CA SER A 165 1.61 -10.43 30.05
C SER A 165 2.09 -10.26 31.50
N TYR A 166 3.10 -11.03 31.93
CA TYR A 166 3.66 -10.91 33.28
C TYR A 166 4.54 -9.66 33.39
N ASP A 167 4.44 -8.93 34.51
CA ASP A 167 5.24 -7.73 34.86
C ASP A 167 5.38 -6.65 33.78
N ALA A 168 4.51 -6.69 32.76
CA ALA A 168 4.53 -5.72 31.68
C ALA A 168 3.85 -4.43 32.10
N ASP A 169 4.31 -3.30 31.54
CA ASP A 169 3.63 -2.03 31.77
C ASP A 169 2.18 -2.07 31.22
N PRO A 170 1.27 -1.25 31.76
CA PRO A 170 -0.14 -1.27 31.35
C PRO A 170 -0.36 -1.00 29.86
N GLN A 171 0.52 -0.25 29.19
CA GLN A 171 0.38 0.03 27.76
C GLN A 171 0.72 -1.21 26.93
N TYR A 172 1.78 -1.93 27.32
CA TYR A 172 2.14 -3.20 26.69
C TYR A 172 1.05 -4.25 26.90
N GLN A 173 0.53 -4.41 28.12
CA GLN A 173 -0.54 -5.38 28.39
C GLN A 173 -1.78 -5.11 27.51
N TYR A 174 -2.19 -3.84 27.42
CA TYR A 174 -3.29 -3.42 26.56
C TYR A 174 -3.01 -3.72 25.08
N ALA A 175 -1.80 -3.41 24.59
CA ALA A 175 -1.41 -3.66 23.20
C ALA A 175 -1.42 -5.17 22.87
N THR A 176 -0.89 -6.01 23.77
CA THR A 176 -0.87 -7.46 23.60
C THR A 176 -2.28 -8.06 23.63
N GLN A 177 -3.14 -7.58 24.53
CA GLN A 177 -4.54 -8.00 24.56
C GLN A 177 -5.29 -7.58 23.27
N MET A 178 -5.07 -6.35 22.80
CA MET A 178 -5.66 -5.88 21.54
C MET A 178 -5.18 -6.71 20.34
N LYS A 179 -3.90 -7.10 20.33
CA LYS A 179 -3.33 -7.99 19.30
C LYS A 179 -4.04 -9.36 19.31
N LEU A 180 -4.23 -9.96 20.48
CA LEU A 180 -4.96 -11.24 20.61
C LEU A 180 -6.38 -11.14 20.05
N ILE A 181 -7.12 -10.09 20.42
CA ILE A 181 -8.50 -9.86 19.95
C ILE A 181 -8.53 -9.64 18.42
N ALA A 182 -7.61 -8.84 17.88
CA ALA A 182 -7.52 -8.58 16.45
C ALA A 182 -7.23 -9.86 15.65
N MET A 183 -6.29 -10.68 16.11
CA MET A 183 -5.97 -11.96 15.47
C MET A 183 -7.13 -12.95 15.56
N ALA A 184 -7.81 -13.02 16.71
CA ALA A 184 -9.02 -13.84 16.87
C ALA A 184 -10.12 -13.39 15.90
N ALA A 185 -10.41 -12.08 15.83
CA ALA A 185 -11.41 -11.52 14.91
C ALA A 185 -11.07 -11.74 13.43
N ALA A 186 -9.79 -11.72 13.08
CA ALA A 186 -9.29 -12.02 11.75
C ALA A 186 -9.28 -13.52 11.40
N LYS A 187 -9.72 -14.39 12.33
CA LYS A 187 -9.69 -15.86 12.21
C LYS A 187 -8.28 -16.42 11.98
N GLU A 188 -7.28 -15.74 12.53
CA GLU A 188 -5.88 -16.14 12.37
C GLU A 188 -5.42 -17.13 13.43
N ILE A 189 -6.16 -17.30 14.52
CA ILE A 189 -5.80 -18.18 15.64
C ILE A 189 -6.54 -19.51 15.52
N ASP A 190 -5.80 -20.61 15.56
CA ASP A 190 -6.37 -21.96 15.54
C ASP A 190 -6.45 -22.57 16.95
N VAL A 191 -5.36 -22.44 17.71
CA VAL A 191 -5.27 -22.90 19.10
C VAL A 191 -4.69 -21.80 19.97
N LEU A 192 -5.30 -21.60 21.13
CA LEU A 192 -4.82 -20.68 22.16
C LEU A 192 -4.42 -21.48 23.41
N ILE A 193 -3.18 -21.26 23.85
CA ILE A 193 -2.65 -21.77 25.12
C ILE A 193 -2.53 -20.59 26.08
N THR A 194 -3.14 -20.69 27.25
CA THR A 194 -3.15 -19.60 28.24
C THR A 194 -3.32 -20.13 29.66
N ASN A 195 -3.11 -19.30 30.67
CA ASN A 195 -3.35 -19.69 32.06
C ASN A 195 -4.85 -19.93 32.30
N GLU A 196 -5.19 -20.85 33.20
CA GLU A 196 -6.57 -21.26 33.48
C GLU A 196 -7.52 -20.10 33.82
N SER A 197 -7.05 -19.06 34.52
CA SER A 197 -7.85 -17.88 34.85
C SER A 197 -8.29 -17.11 33.59
N ILE A 198 -7.34 -16.86 32.68
CA ILE A 198 -7.57 -16.19 31.40
C ILE A 198 -8.43 -17.06 30.49
N PHE A 199 -8.17 -18.38 30.47
CA PHE A 199 -8.95 -19.35 29.73
C PHE A 199 -10.42 -19.30 30.12
N LYS A 200 -10.73 -19.37 31.42
CA LYS A 200 -12.12 -19.34 31.93
C LYS A 200 -12.82 -18.03 31.59
N SER A 201 -12.12 -16.90 31.62
CA SER A 201 -12.68 -15.60 31.23
C SER A 201 -13.05 -15.57 29.75
N HIS A 202 -12.18 -16.06 28.86
CA HIS A 202 -12.45 -16.10 27.42
C HIS A 202 -13.45 -17.17 27.01
N SER A 203 -13.51 -18.29 27.75
CA SER A 203 -14.52 -19.33 27.54
C SER A 203 -15.93 -18.78 27.73
N LYS A 204 -16.15 -17.95 28.76
CA LYS A 204 -17.43 -17.26 29.01
C LYS A 204 -17.84 -16.29 27.91
N GLN A 205 -16.90 -15.88 27.07
CA GLN A 205 -17.11 -14.97 25.95
C GLN A 205 -17.22 -15.74 24.62
N GLY A 206 -17.39 -17.06 24.65
CA GLY A 206 -17.53 -17.90 23.45
C GLY A 206 -16.27 -18.02 22.60
N MET A 207 -15.09 -17.77 23.16
CA MET A 207 -13.84 -17.82 22.38
C MET A 207 -13.50 -19.24 21.89
N PHE A 208 -13.97 -20.29 22.56
CA PHE A 208 -13.57 -21.68 22.30
C PHE A 208 -14.72 -22.53 21.73
N VAL A 209 -14.35 -23.58 20.99
CA VAL A 209 -15.27 -24.66 20.58
C VAL A 209 -15.41 -25.66 21.73
N SER A 210 -16.60 -26.21 21.94
CA SER A 210 -16.75 -27.40 22.79
C SER A 210 -15.94 -28.57 22.22
N LEU A 211 -15.25 -29.29 23.10
CA LEU A 211 -14.46 -30.47 22.79
C LEU A 211 -15.24 -31.76 23.05
N ASP A 212 -16.50 -31.70 23.51
CA ASP A 212 -17.26 -32.90 23.92
C ASP A 212 -17.34 -33.94 22.80
N ASP A 213 -17.63 -33.50 21.57
CA ASP A 213 -17.73 -34.37 20.38
C ASP A 213 -16.39 -35.02 19.98
N ILE A 214 -15.28 -34.45 20.44
CA ILE A 214 -13.91 -34.91 20.09
C ILE A 214 -13.12 -35.40 21.29
N ALA A 215 -13.66 -35.38 22.50
CA ALA A 215 -12.97 -35.76 23.74
C ALA A 215 -12.48 -37.21 23.66
N ASP A 216 -13.29 -38.14 23.16
CA ASP A 216 -12.90 -39.53 22.95
C ASP A 216 -11.75 -39.66 21.93
N THR A 217 -11.78 -38.82 20.88
CA THR A 217 -10.74 -38.79 19.83
C THR A 217 -9.43 -38.23 20.36
N LEU A 218 -9.49 -37.27 21.28
CA LEU A 218 -8.32 -36.70 21.94
C LEU A 218 -7.76 -37.69 22.97
N GLY A 219 -8.61 -38.41 23.72
CA GLY A 219 -8.22 -39.49 24.61
C GLY A 219 -7.29 -39.05 25.74
N TYR A 220 -7.61 -37.91 26.38
CA TYR A 220 -7.01 -37.50 27.65
C TYR A 220 -7.74 -38.13 28.83
N SER A 221 -7.09 -38.15 29.99
CA SER A 221 -7.76 -38.49 31.25
C SER A 221 -8.72 -37.37 31.68
N ASP A 222 -9.84 -37.75 32.32
CA ASP A 222 -10.92 -36.83 32.68
C ASP A 222 -10.46 -35.62 33.52
N ASP A 223 -9.43 -35.80 34.35
CA ASP A 223 -8.87 -34.76 35.21
C ASP A 223 -8.12 -33.65 34.45
N ARG A 224 -7.76 -33.91 33.18
CA ARG A 224 -7.13 -32.93 32.29
C ARG A 224 -8.14 -32.08 31.55
N TYR A 225 -9.38 -32.51 31.40
CA TYR A 225 -10.40 -31.69 30.77
C TYR A 225 -10.81 -30.52 31.66
N ILE A 226 -10.86 -29.33 31.07
CA ILE A 226 -11.34 -28.11 31.71
C ILE A 226 -12.72 -27.82 31.16
N LYS A 227 -13.68 -27.80 32.08
CA LYS A 227 -15.03 -27.36 31.78
C LYS A 227 -15.14 -25.85 31.84
N GLY A 228 -16.02 -25.33 31.00
CA GLY A 228 -16.30 -23.92 30.88
C GLY A 228 -17.79 -23.68 30.68
N MET A 229 -18.17 -22.42 30.79
CA MET A 229 -19.51 -21.95 30.45
C MET A 229 -19.37 -21.07 29.22
N ASP A 230 -20.31 -21.17 28.29
CA ASP A 230 -20.46 -20.26 27.17
C ASP A 230 -21.83 -19.58 27.25
N ILE A 231 -21.86 -18.27 26.99
CA ILE A 231 -23.09 -17.48 27.00
C ILE A 231 -23.44 -17.24 25.53
N ILE A 232 -24.46 -17.92 25.03
CA ILE A 232 -24.72 -18.01 23.58
C ILE A 232 -25.77 -17.02 23.10
N ASP A 233 -26.64 -16.51 23.98
CA ASP A 233 -27.66 -15.54 23.58
C ASP A 233 -27.92 -14.46 24.63
N GLU A 234 -27.82 -13.20 24.20
CA GLU A 234 -28.61 -12.09 24.74
C GLU A 234 -29.82 -11.95 23.79
N SER A 235 -30.83 -12.79 23.99
CA SER A 235 -32.11 -12.58 23.31
C SER A 235 -32.71 -11.23 23.76
N ASP A 236 -33.48 -10.57 22.90
CA ASP A 236 -34.21 -9.32 23.20
C ASP A 236 -35.19 -9.44 24.41
N GLU A 237 -35.30 -10.63 25.02
CA GLU A 237 -36.20 -10.98 26.13
C GLU A 237 -35.50 -11.22 27.49
N GLU A 238 -34.22 -10.84 27.66
CA GLU A 238 -33.47 -10.93 28.94
C GLU A 238 -33.31 -12.35 29.54
N GLU A 239 -33.56 -13.42 28.76
CA GLU A 239 -33.26 -14.80 29.20
C GLU A 239 -31.85 -15.21 28.76
N ILE A 240 -30.94 -15.30 29.74
CA ILE A 240 -29.57 -15.82 29.54
C ILE A 240 -29.65 -17.34 29.47
N GLU A 241 -29.55 -17.90 28.26
CA GLU A 241 -29.40 -19.35 28.08
C GLU A 241 -27.92 -19.73 28.28
N ILE A 242 -27.61 -20.30 29.44
CA ILE A 242 -26.27 -20.81 29.76
C ILE A 242 -26.20 -22.24 29.21
N GLU A 243 -25.32 -22.48 28.24
CA GLU A 243 -25.03 -23.86 27.83
C GLU A 243 -24.45 -24.64 29.03
N PRO A 244 -24.79 -25.94 29.18
CA PRO A 244 -24.29 -26.77 30.26
C PRO A 244 -22.74 -26.84 30.28
N ASP A 245 -22.22 -27.32 31.41
CA ASP A 245 -20.80 -27.44 31.76
C ASP A 245 -20.06 -28.42 30.82
N ASN A 246 -19.78 -27.94 29.60
CA ASN A 246 -19.13 -28.63 28.49
C ASN A 246 -17.60 -28.53 28.62
N ILE A 247 -16.88 -29.45 27.98
CA ILE A 247 -15.42 -29.43 27.94
C ILE A 247 -14.97 -28.43 26.89
N TYR A 248 -14.18 -27.43 27.26
CA TYR A 248 -13.68 -26.42 26.31
C TYR A 248 -12.16 -26.42 26.14
N GLY A 249 -11.44 -27.05 27.07
CA GLY A 249 -9.99 -27.04 27.06
C GLY A 249 -9.36 -28.25 27.72
N ILE A 250 -8.05 -28.37 27.56
CA ILE A 250 -7.23 -29.40 28.18
C ILE A 250 -6.09 -28.75 28.98
N LYS A 251 -5.82 -29.23 30.19
CA LYS A 251 -4.63 -28.85 30.95
C LYS A 251 -3.39 -29.37 30.24
N VAL A 252 -2.42 -28.51 29.96
CA VAL A 252 -1.22 -28.84 29.17
C VAL A 252 0.10 -28.54 29.87
N SER A 253 0.05 -28.02 31.10
CA SER A 253 1.26 -27.62 31.86
C SER A 253 2.32 -28.72 31.93
N ASP A 254 1.87 -29.97 32.05
CA ASP A 254 2.75 -31.13 32.17
C ASP A 254 3.06 -31.86 30.86
N SER A 255 2.56 -31.36 29.73
CA SER A 255 2.72 -32.02 28.43
C SER A 255 4.16 -32.04 27.95
N ILE A 256 4.47 -33.02 27.12
CA ILE A 256 5.78 -33.14 26.46
C ILE A 256 6.05 -31.87 25.65
N PHE A 257 5.03 -31.36 24.95
CA PHE A 257 5.10 -30.12 24.18
C PHE A 257 5.59 -28.93 25.03
N ILE A 258 5.02 -28.70 26.22
CA ILE A 258 5.44 -27.58 27.09
C ILE A 258 6.87 -27.76 27.59
N LYS A 259 7.22 -28.97 28.07
CA LYS A 259 8.52 -29.27 28.66
C LYS A 259 9.66 -29.25 27.64
N GLU A 260 9.50 -29.93 26.51
CA GLU A 260 10.56 -30.04 25.50
C GLU A 260 10.82 -28.72 24.79
N ASN A 261 9.79 -27.87 24.64
CA ASN A 261 9.94 -26.58 23.98
C ASN A 261 10.34 -25.42 24.93
N GLY A 262 10.60 -25.71 26.21
CA GLY A 262 11.04 -24.68 27.17
C GLY A 262 9.98 -23.59 27.39
N ILE A 263 8.70 -24.00 27.41
CA ILE A 263 7.58 -23.12 27.72
C ILE A 263 7.36 -23.17 29.24
N HIS A 264 7.39 -22.01 29.88
CA HIS A 264 7.24 -21.83 31.31
C HIS A 264 5.95 -21.06 31.58
N GLY A 265 5.09 -21.62 32.44
CA GLY A 265 3.84 -20.98 32.85
C GLY A 265 3.03 -21.89 33.76
N GLU A 266 2.22 -21.30 34.63
CA GLU A 266 1.42 -22.06 35.59
C GLU A 266 0.00 -22.31 35.08
N LYS A 267 -0.51 -23.53 35.32
CA LYS A 267 -1.89 -23.94 35.01
C LYS A 267 -2.30 -23.59 33.57
N LEU A 268 -1.42 -23.91 32.63
CA LEU A 268 -1.67 -23.76 31.21
C LEU A 268 -2.80 -24.68 30.74
N VAL A 269 -3.72 -24.09 29.99
CA VAL A 269 -4.86 -24.72 29.34
C VAL A 269 -4.80 -24.40 27.85
N ALA A 270 -5.00 -25.41 27.00
CA ALA A 270 -5.14 -25.24 25.56
C ALA A 270 -6.61 -25.38 25.15
N GLY A 271 -7.07 -24.54 24.24
CA GLY A 271 -8.40 -24.62 23.64
C GLY A 271 -8.38 -24.29 22.15
N ILE A 272 -9.31 -24.88 21.39
CA ILE A 272 -9.50 -24.61 19.97
C ILE A 272 -10.37 -23.36 19.83
N VAL A 273 -9.90 -22.36 19.08
CA VAL A 273 -10.62 -21.09 18.92
C VAL A 273 -11.84 -21.30 18.02
N ARG A 274 -13.00 -20.74 18.42
CA ARG A 274 -14.32 -21.00 17.83
C ARG A 274 -14.38 -20.80 16.32
N ASN A 275 -13.78 -19.72 15.84
CA ASN A 275 -13.87 -19.28 14.45
C ASN A 275 -12.68 -19.72 13.58
N THR A 276 -11.86 -20.67 14.05
CA THR A 276 -10.81 -21.29 13.22
C THR A 276 -11.39 -21.95 11.97
N GLU A 277 -10.75 -21.71 10.83
CA GLU A 277 -11.05 -22.36 9.56
C GLU A 277 -10.23 -23.67 9.37
N LYS A 278 -9.34 -23.99 10.31
CA LYS A 278 -8.39 -25.11 10.25
C LYS A 278 -8.63 -26.13 11.36
N LYS A 279 -9.89 -26.48 11.61
CA LYS A 279 -10.32 -27.37 12.70
C LYS A 279 -9.57 -28.71 12.73
N ASP A 280 -9.37 -29.36 11.59
CA ASP A 280 -8.68 -30.65 11.51
C ASP A 280 -7.24 -30.56 12.02
N LYS A 281 -6.53 -29.49 11.66
CA LYS A 281 -5.15 -29.23 12.12
C LYS A 281 -5.13 -28.88 13.60
N ALA A 282 -6.11 -28.10 14.08
CA ALA A 282 -6.24 -27.81 15.49
C ALA A 282 -6.44 -29.10 16.31
N ILE A 283 -7.28 -30.04 15.84
CA ILE A 283 -7.48 -31.34 16.49
C ILE A 283 -6.21 -32.19 16.46
N GLU A 284 -5.48 -32.22 15.35
CA GLU A 284 -4.18 -32.91 15.25
C GLU A 284 -3.18 -32.34 16.26
N PHE A 285 -3.03 -31.01 16.32
CA PHE A 285 -2.17 -30.35 17.30
C PHE A 285 -2.58 -30.67 18.74
N MET A 286 -3.88 -30.63 19.04
CA MET A 286 -4.39 -30.95 20.37
C MET A 286 -4.09 -32.40 20.79
N LYS A 287 -3.80 -33.32 19.89
CA LYS A 287 -3.33 -34.69 20.24
C LYS A 287 -1.87 -34.73 20.66
N LEU A 288 -1.06 -33.75 20.25
CA LEU A 288 0.36 -33.62 20.59
C LEU A 288 0.58 -33.08 22.02
N LEU A 289 -0.46 -32.52 22.64
CA LEU A 289 -0.38 -31.89 23.98
C LEU A 289 -0.52 -32.90 25.15
N LYS A 290 -0.33 -34.20 24.87
CA LYS A 290 -0.34 -35.26 25.87
C LYS A 290 0.84 -35.17 26.83
#